data_AF-E1QIL3-F1
#
_entry.id   AF-E1QIL3-F1
#
_cell.length_a   1.000
_cell.length_b   1.000
_cell.length_c   1.000
_cell.angle_alpha   90.00
_cell.angle_beta   90.00
_cell.angle_gamma   90.00
#
_symmetry.space_group_name_H-M   'P 1'
#
loop_
_entity.id
_entity.type
_entity.pdbx_description
1 polymer ?
#
loop_
_entity_poly.entity_id
_entity_poly.type
_entity_poly.pdbx_seq_one_letter_code
_entity_poly.pdbx_strand_id
1 'polypeptide(L)'
;MIDFQPRKPWTFFSLSLAVARAPRQRFAALAGQRSLAPPLAYLAVLWLLIAALSGLTALAGGPAVQWLALAWGPSWHGGLALCLWLSLRLIQHDAPLGRCLRIVFYGMWPWLLSAMAPLLPGLAAEAVVVLLAVLILGYIYAGLIAACDLSAPLAVACLIICLVLMAIAAAVAGQAGARVW
;
A
#
# COMPACT_ATOMS: atom_id res chain seq x y z
N MET A 1 19.86 11.86 -0.79
CA MET A 1 19.02 10.69 -0.44
C MET A 1 17.66 10.87 -1.09
N ILE A 2 17.14 9.88 -1.83
CA ILE A 2 16.14 10.13 -2.88
C ILE A 2 14.75 9.64 -2.43
N ASP A 3 13.87 10.59 -2.08
CA ASP A 3 12.42 10.36 -2.11
C ASP A 3 11.97 10.20 -3.58
N PHE A 4 10.78 9.65 -3.84
CA PHE A 4 10.29 9.50 -5.20
C PHE A 4 10.28 10.86 -5.93
N GLN A 5 10.79 10.90 -7.15
CA GLN A 5 10.86 12.13 -7.96
C GLN A 5 9.83 12.03 -9.09
N PRO A 6 8.71 12.77 -9.04
CA PRO A 6 7.68 12.70 -10.09
C PRO A 6 8.21 13.05 -11.49
N ARG A 7 9.21 13.95 -11.55
CA ARG A 7 9.89 14.34 -12.80
C ARG A 7 10.81 13.25 -13.37
N LYS A 8 11.10 12.21 -12.60
CA LYS A 8 11.99 11.09 -12.95
C LYS A 8 11.29 9.78 -12.57
N PRO A 9 10.27 9.33 -13.31
CA PRO A 9 9.43 8.20 -12.93
C PRO A 9 10.20 6.88 -12.80
N TRP A 10 11.35 6.73 -13.47
CA TRP A 10 12.25 5.59 -13.29
C TRP A 10 12.82 5.47 -11.86
N THR A 11 12.71 6.51 -11.04
CA THR A 11 13.03 6.44 -9.59
C THR A 11 12.07 5.53 -8.81
N PHE A 12 10.95 5.13 -9.41
CA PHE A 12 10.03 4.13 -8.86
C PHE A 12 10.78 2.83 -8.53
N PHE A 13 11.37 2.18 -9.54
CA PHE A 13 12.00 0.86 -9.36
C PHE A 13 13.18 0.89 -8.40
N SER A 14 14.00 1.93 -8.45
CA SER A 14 15.12 2.07 -7.52
C SER A 14 14.66 2.29 -6.08
N LEU A 15 13.57 3.03 -5.86
CA LEU A 15 12.95 3.17 -4.54
C LEU A 15 12.31 1.85 -4.08
N SER A 16 11.51 1.20 -4.92
CA SER A 16 10.86 -0.08 -4.59
C SER A 16 11.89 -1.15 -4.22
N LEU A 17 12.96 -1.29 -5.01
CA LEU A 17 14.04 -2.23 -4.76
C LEU A 17 14.80 -1.89 -3.47
N ALA A 18 15.01 -0.60 -3.20
CA ALA A 18 15.64 -0.16 -1.97
C ALA A 18 14.80 -0.51 -0.73
N VAL A 19 13.48 -0.29 -0.80
CA VAL A 19 12.52 -0.68 0.26
C VAL A 19 12.47 -2.20 0.40
N ALA A 20 12.51 -2.94 -0.70
CA ALA A 20 12.52 -4.40 -0.69
C ALA A 20 13.74 -4.97 0.06
N ARG A 21 14.92 -4.41 -0.19
CA ARG A 21 16.20 -4.88 0.39
C ARG A 21 16.42 -4.47 1.84
N ALA A 22 16.04 -3.24 2.20
CA ALA A 22 16.36 -2.68 3.51
C ALA A 22 15.23 -1.77 4.02
N PRO A 23 14.03 -2.32 4.28
CA PRO A 23 12.83 -1.51 4.53
C PRO A 23 13.00 -0.57 5.73
N ARG A 24 13.53 -1.07 6.85
CA ARG A 24 13.75 -0.25 8.05
C ARG A 24 14.68 0.93 7.77
N GLN A 25 15.84 0.68 7.17
CA GLN A 25 16.79 1.75 6.84
C GLN A 25 16.16 2.78 5.91
N ARG A 26 15.38 2.35 4.90
CA ARG A 26 14.75 3.27 3.95
C ARG A 26 13.63 4.10 4.57
N PHE A 27 12.77 3.49 5.39
CA PHE A 27 11.69 4.22 6.04
C PHE A 27 12.20 5.19 7.10
N ALA A 28 13.20 4.81 7.91
CA ALA A 28 13.86 5.73 8.84
C ALA A 28 14.39 6.98 8.13
N ALA A 29 15.00 6.77 6.97
CA ALA A 29 15.55 7.83 6.17
C ALA A 29 14.47 8.80 5.63
N LEU A 30 13.24 8.32 5.42
CA LEU A 30 12.11 9.13 4.93
C LEU A 30 11.35 9.86 6.06
N ALA A 31 11.69 9.65 7.33
CA ALA A 31 10.93 10.15 8.48
C ALA A 31 10.79 11.69 8.51
N GLY A 32 11.80 12.43 8.00
CA GLY A 32 11.80 13.90 7.98
C GLY A 32 10.97 14.55 6.87
N GLN A 33 10.47 13.78 5.90
CA GLN A 33 9.79 14.32 4.73
C GLN A 33 8.30 14.57 5.00
N ARG A 34 7.82 15.78 4.68
CA ARG A 34 6.42 16.21 4.95
C ARG A 34 5.55 16.31 3.69
N SER A 35 6.14 16.42 2.51
CA SER A 35 5.40 16.62 1.25
C SER A 35 4.48 15.44 0.94
N LEU A 36 3.25 15.70 0.49
CA LEU A 36 2.29 14.66 0.09
C LEU A 36 2.47 14.27 -1.40
N ALA A 37 3.06 15.14 -2.22
CA ALA A 37 3.13 14.93 -3.66
C ALA A 37 3.97 13.71 -4.07
N PRO A 38 5.18 13.47 -3.51
CA PRO A 38 5.98 12.28 -3.85
C PRO A 38 5.26 10.95 -3.61
N PRO A 39 4.69 10.67 -2.42
CA PRO A 39 4.01 9.40 -2.19
C PRO A 39 2.76 9.26 -3.08
N LEU A 40 1.98 10.32 -3.29
CA LEU A 40 0.81 10.27 -4.17
C LEU A 40 1.20 9.98 -5.64
N ALA A 41 2.25 10.62 -6.14
CA ALA A 41 2.75 10.38 -7.48
C ALA A 41 3.30 8.96 -7.64
N TYR A 42 3.96 8.42 -6.61
CA TYR A 42 4.39 7.02 -6.59
C TYR A 42 3.21 6.06 -6.65
N LEU A 43 2.15 6.31 -5.87
CA LEU A 43 0.92 5.51 -5.92
C LEU A 43 0.30 5.54 -7.32
N ALA A 44 0.23 6.72 -7.94
CA ALA A 44 -0.27 6.85 -9.32
C ALA A 44 0.55 6.01 -10.30
N VAL A 45 1.88 6.08 -10.23
CA VAL A 45 2.78 5.25 -11.06
C VAL A 45 2.58 3.76 -10.80
N LEU A 46 2.46 3.33 -9.55
CA LEU A 46 2.21 1.92 -9.19
C LEU A 46 0.94 1.41 -9.88
N TRP A 47 -0.16 2.16 -9.78
CA TRP A 47 -1.45 1.75 -10.38
C TRP A 47 -1.44 1.80 -11.90
N LEU A 48 -0.74 2.77 -12.51
CA LEU A 48 -0.53 2.78 -13.96
C LEU A 48 0.22 1.54 -14.42
N LEU A 49 1.25 1.11 -13.68
CA LEU A 49 2.00 -0.11 -13.99
C LEU A 49 1.16 -1.38 -13.81
N ILE A 50 0.38 -1.48 -12.72
CA ILE A 50 -0.55 -2.62 -12.52
C ILE A 50 -1.56 -2.65 -13.67
N ALA A 51 -2.17 -1.52 -14.03
CA ALA A 51 -3.13 -1.45 -15.13
C ALA A 51 -2.52 -1.88 -16.46
N ALA A 52 -1.31 -1.40 -16.77
CA ALA A 52 -0.60 -1.78 -17.99
C ALA A 52 -0.29 -3.28 -18.02
N LEU A 53 0.21 -3.85 -16.91
CA LEU A 53 0.53 -5.28 -16.82
C LEU A 53 -0.72 -6.15 -16.91
N SER A 54 -1.80 -5.79 -16.23
CA SER A 54 -3.09 -6.49 -16.32
C SER A 54 -3.68 -6.42 -17.73
N GLY A 55 -3.52 -5.29 -18.44
CA GLY A 55 -3.91 -5.18 -19.85
C GLY A 55 -3.11 -6.11 -20.76
N LEU A 56 -1.80 -6.22 -20.53
CA LEU A 56 -0.92 -7.14 -21.28
C LEU A 56 -1.27 -8.62 -21.03
N THR A 57 -1.58 -9.00 -19.78
CA THR A 57 -1.97 -10.38 -19.47
C THR A 57 -3.34 -10.74 -20.03
N ALA A 58 -4.27 -9.78 -20.11
CA ALA A 58 -5.55 -9.98 -20.79
C ALA A 58 -5.39 -10.22 -22.30
N LEU A 59 -4.48 -9.50 -22.96
CA LEU A 59 -4.16 -9.73 -24.39
C LEU A 59 -3.54 -11.11 -24.65
N ALA A 60 -2.92 -11.72 -23.64
CA ALA A 60 -2.35 -13.07 -23.72
C ALA A 60 -3.37 -14.19 -23.44
N GLY A 61 -4.68 -13.89 -23.41
CA GLY A 61 -5.75 -14.86 -23.17
C GLY A 61 -6.08 -15.08 -21.68
N GLY A 62 -5.51 -14.28 -20.78
CA GLY A 62 -5.92 -14.26 -19.38
C GLY A 62 -7.34 -13.69 -19.19
N PRO A 63 -8.09 -14.15 -18.17
CA PRO A 63 -9.42 -13.61 -17.91
C PRO A 63 -9.37 -12.10 -17.62
N ALA A 64 -10.25 -11.33 -18.25
CA ALA A 64 -10.36 -9.86 -18.09
C ALA A 64 -10.87 -9.40 -16.70
N VAL A 65 -10.77 -10.27 -15.69
CA VAL A 65 -11.19 -10.02 -14.33
C VAL A 65 -10.11 -9.20 -13.63
N GLN A 66 -10.12 -7.87 -13.79
CA GLN A 66 -9.36 -6.97 -12.90
C GLN A 66 -9.67 -5.46 -13.00
N TRP A 67 -10.56 -5.00 -13.88
CA TRP A 67 -10.90 -3.57 -13.98
C TRP A 67 -11.50 -2.98 -12.68
N LEU A 68 -12.28 -3.78 -11.93
CA LEU A 68 -12.81 -3.38 -10.63
C LEU A 68 -11.71 -3.29 -9.54
N ALA A 69 -10.69 -4.15 -9.59
CA ALA A 69 -9.55 -4.10 -8.67
C ALA A 69 -8.67 -2.85 -8.93
N LEU A 70 -8.58 -2.40 -10.18
CA LEU A 70 -7.93 -1.14 -10.56
C LEU A 70 -8.73 0.10 -10.14
N ALA A 71 -10.07 0.02 -10.17
CA ALA A 71 -10.95 1.13 -9.77
C ALA A 71 -11.00 1.33 -8.24
N TRP A 72 -10.92 0.24 -7.46
CA TRP A 72 -10.97 0.29 -5.99
C TRP A 72 -9.60 0.34 -5.32
N GLY A 73 -8.56 -0.08 -6.04
CA GLY A 73 -7.19 -0.15 -5.56
C GLY A 73 -6.65 1.17 -4.99
N PRO A 74 -6.55 2.26 -5.78
CA PRO A 74 -5.97 3.51 -5.30
C PRO A 74 -6.70 4.09 -4.08
N SER A 75 -8.03 4.05 -4.10
CA SER A 75 -8.91 4.56 -3.04
C SER A 75 -8.78 3.76 -1.76
N TRP A 76 -8.71 2.43 -1.85
CA TRP A 76 -8.50 1.56 -0.70
C TRP A 76 -7.15 1.83 -0.01
N HIS A 77 -6.10 2.05 -0.80
CA HIS A 77 -4.77 2.33 -0.28
C HIS A 77 -4.64 3.72 0.34
N GLY A 78 -5.31 4.72 -0.25
CA GLY A 78 -5.50 6.02 0.38
C GLY A 78 -6.23 5.92 1.72
N GLY A 79 -7.30 5.12 1.76
CA GLY A 79 -8.05 4.79 2.98
C GLY A 79 -7.19 4.10 4.04
N LEU A 80 -6.32 3.16 3.63
CA LEU A 80 -5.39 2.48 4.53
C LEU A 80 -4.40 3.46 5.16
N ALA A 81 -3.83 4.38 4.38
CA ALA A 81 -2.93 5.41 4.90
C ALA A 81 -3.63 6.38 5.85
N LEU A 82 -4.89 6.71 5.59
CA LEU A 82 -5.72 7.51 6.48
C LEU A 82 -6.03 6.76 7.78
N CYS A 83 -6.44 5.50 7.70
CA CYS A 83 -6.68 4.66 8.88
C CYS A 83 -5.41 4.52 9.72
N LEU A 84 -4.25 4.31 9.08
CA LEU A 84 -2.97 4.24 9.78
C LEU A 84 -2.65 5.54 10.51
N TRP A 85 -2.89 6.68 9.87
CA TRP A 85 -2.72 7.99 10.48
C TRP A 85 -3.67 8.19 11.67
N LEU A 86 -4.94 7.79 11.55
CA LEU A 86 -5.91 7.81 12.65
C LEU A 86 -5.48 6.88 13.79
N SER A 87 -4.99 5.68 13.49
CA SER A 87 -4.46 4.76 14.50
C SER A 87 -3.31 5.37 15.30
N LEU A 88 -2.40 6.09 14.63
CA LEU A 88 -1.31 6.82 15.29
C LEU A 88 -1.85 7.94 16.19
N ARG A 89 -2.89 8.66 15.77
CA ARG A 89 -3.56 9.67 16.60
C ARG A 89 -4.24 9.07 17.83
N LEU A 90 -4.87 7.90 17.69
CA LEU A 90 -5.53 7.19 18.80
C LEU A 90 -4.54 6.76 19.88
N ILE A 91 -3.31 6.39 19.51
CA ILE A 91 -2.23 6.10 20.45
C ILE A 91 -1.41 7.35 20.85
N GLN A 92 -1.94 8.55 20.60
CA GLN A 92 -1.33 9.85 20.93
C GLN A 92 0.05 10.09 20.29
N HIS A 93 0.33 9.46 19.15
CA HIS A 93 1.58 9.62 18.43
C HIS A 93 1.47 10.69 17.33
N ASP A 94 2.35 11.70 17.33
CA ASP A 94 2.30 12.83 16.40
C ASP A 94 3.07 12.58 15.09
N ALA A 95 2.63 11.60 14.31
CA ALA A 95 3.15 11.38 12.97
C ALA A 95 2.35 12.18 11.92
N PRO A 96 3.01 12.90 10.98
CA PRO A 96 2.29 13.58 9.92
C PRO A 96 1.72 12.58 8.91
N LEU A 97 0.59 12.92 8.27
CA LEU A 97 -0.04 12.09 7.25
C LEU A 97 0.93 11.74 6.10
N GLY A 98 1.79 12.68 5.70
CA GLY A 98 2.80 12.44 4.66
C GLY A 98 3.78 11.31 4.98
N ARG A 99 4.03 11.04 6.26
CA ARG A 99 4.84 9.89 6.69
C ARG A 99 4.07 8.59 6.54
N CYS A 100 2.80 8.58 6.93
CA CYS A 100 1.90 7.43 6.77
C CYS A 100 1.72 7.07 5.29
N LEU A 101 1.52 8.06 4.42
CA LEU A 101 1.42 7.86 2.97
C LEU A 101 2.70 7.22 2.40
N ARG A 102 3.90 7.63 2.85
CA ARG A 102 5.15 7.00 2.39
C ARG A 102 5.28 5.56 2.87
N ILE A 103 4.98 5.29 4.14
CA ILE A 103 5.03 3.93 4.71
C ILE A 103 4.11 3.01 3.90
N VAL A 104 2.86 3.43 3.72
CA VAL A 104 1.88 2.66 2.98
C VAL A 104 2.29 2.57 1.52
N PHE A 105 2.31 3.68 0.78
CA PHE A 105 2.48 3.66 -0.68
C PHE A 105 3.80 3.04 -1.14
N TYR A 106 4.93 3.33 -0.47
CA TYR A 106 6.20 2.71 -0.87
C TYR A 106 6.27 1.23 -0.46
N GLY A 107 5.58 0.83 0.61
CA GLY A 107 5.41 -0.56 1.00
C GLY A 107 4.51 -1.37 0.06
N MET A 108 3.75 -0.73 -0.83
CA MET A 108 2.77 -1.40 -1.70
C MET A 108 3.35 -1.88 -3.02
N TRP A 109 4.63 -1.64 -3.29
CA TRP A 109 5.27 -2.12 -4.51
C TRP A 109 5.06 -3.62 -4.80
N PRO A 110 4.94 -4.55 -3.81
CA PRO A 110 4.70 -5.95 -4.11
C PRO A 110 3.35 -6.20 -4.79
N TRP A 111 2.38 -5.29 -4.65
CA TRP A 111 1.12 -5.39 -5.38
C TRP A 111 1.32 -5.38 -6.90
N LEU A 112 2.44 -4.90 -7.42
CA LEU A 112 2.77 -5.03 -8.83
C LEU A 112 2.72 -6.50 -9.31
N LEU A 113 3.05 -7.44 -8.43
CA LEU A 113 3.06 -8.87 -8.73
C LEU A 113 1.65 -9.47 -8.83
N SER A 114 0.60 -8.80 -8.34
CA SER A 114 -0.77 -9.30 -8.50
C SER A 114 -1.26 -9.25 -9.94
N ALA A 115 -0.64 -8.42 -10.79
CA ALA A 115 -0.91 -8.43 -12.23
C ALA A 115 -0.54 -9.78 -12.88
N MET A 116 0.28 -10.61 -12.22
CA MET A 116 0.60 -11.98 -12.67
C MET A 116 -0.37 -13.04 -12.13
N ALA A 117 -1.25 -12.70 -11.18
CA ALA A 117 -2.23 -13.64 -10.62
C ALA A 117 -3.13 -14.33 -11.68
N PRO A 118 -3.57 -13.67 -12.77
CA PRO A 118 -4.34 -14.32 -13.83
C PRO A 118 -3.61 -15.43 -14.58
N LEU A 119 -2.27 -15.50 -14.46
CA LEU A 119 -1.44 -16.52 -15.10
C LEU A 119 -1.25 -17.76 -14.21
N LEU A 120 -1.78 -17.75 -12.98
CA LEU A 120 -1.62 -18.82 -12.01
C LEU A 120 -2.91 -19.65 -11.89
N PRO A 121 -2.81 -20.97 -11.66
CA PRO A 121 -3.97 -21.80 -11.36
C PRO A 121 -4.61 -21.39 -10.02
N GLY A 122 -5.94 -21.55 -9.88
CA GLY A 122 -6.77 -20.93 -8.84
C GLY A 122 -6.17 -20.87 -7.42
N LEU A 123 -5.81 -22.01 -6.83
CA LEU A 123 -5.24 -22.05 -5.47
C LEU A 123 -3.88 -21.32 -5.36
N ALA A 124 -3.07 -21.32 -6.43
CA ALA A 124 -1.80 -20.60 -6.44
C ALA A 124 -2.02 -19.08 -6.53
N ALA A 125 -3.04 -18.63 -7.25
CA ALA A 125 -3.40 -17.21 -7.33
C ALA A 125 -3.81 -16.66 -5.95
N GLU A 126 -4.67 -17.38 -5.24
CA GLU A 126 -5.10 -17.01 -3.88
C GLU A 126 -3.93 -16.99 -2.89
N ALA A 127 -3.08 -18.04 -2.92
CA ALA A 127 -1.90 -18.11 -2.05
C ALA A 127 -0.93 -16.94 -2.30
N VAL A 128 -0.74 -16.53 -3.57
CA VAL A 128 0.09 -15.37 -3.91
C VAL A 128 -0.53 -14.09 -3.36
N VAL A 129 -1.84 -13.88 -3.49
CA VAL A 129 -2.50 -12.69 -2.93
C VAL A 129 -2.33 -12.62 -1.41
N VAL A 130 -2.52 -13.73 -0.70
CA VAL A 130 -2.30 -13.79 0.75
C VAL A 130 -0.85 -13.49 1.11
N LEU A 131 0.11 -14.07 0.39
CA LEU A 131 1.53 -13.82 0.61
C LEU A 131 1.89 -12.35 0.40
N LEU A 132 1.37 -11.71 -0.65
CA LEU A 132 1.57 -10.29 -0.92
C LEU A 132 0.97 -9.43 0.21
N ALA A 133 -0.23 -9.76 0.69
CA ALA A 133 -0.85 -9.04 1.80
C ALA A 133 0.00 -9.12 3.08
N VAL A 134 0.51 -10.31 3.43
CA VAL A 134 1.41 -10.51 4.58
C VAL A 134 2.71 -9.71 4.40
N LEU A 135 3.30 -9.73 3.21
CA LEU A 135 4.52 -9.00 2.90
C LEU A 135 4.32 -7.48 3.04
N ILE A 136 3.20 -6.95 2.55
CA ILE A 136 2.83 -5.54 2.68
C ILE A 136 2.65 -5.16 4.15
N LEU A 137 1.94 -5.97 4.94
CA LEU A 137 1.82 -5.75 6.39
C LEU A 137 3.19 -5.72 7.07
N GLY A 138 4.11 -6.61 6.66
CA GLY A 138 5.50 -6.61 7.10
C GLY A 138 6.25 -5.31 6.76
N TYR A 139 6.04 -4.76 5.56
CA TYR A 139 6.62 -3.46 5.18
C TYR A 139 6.03 -2.30 5.98
N ILE A 140 4.72 -2.28 6.20
CA ILE A 140 4.07 -1.24 7.00
C ILE A 140 4.56 -1.33 8.46
N TYR A 141 4.65 -2.53 9.02
CA TYR A 141 5.23 -2.77 10.35
C TYR A 141 6.66 -2.24 10.45
N ALA A 142 7.52 -2.58 9.48
CA ALA A 142 8.89 -2.08 9.44
C ALA A 142 8.95 -0.55 9.32
N GLY A 143 8.05 0.05 8.54
CA GLY A 143 7.93 1.50 8.40
C GLY A 143 7.44 2.19 9.67
N LEU A 144 6.51 1.59 10.41
CA LEU A 144 6.04 2.11 11.69
C LEU A 144 7.16 2.15 12.74
N ILE A 145 7.93 1.08 12.86
CA ILE A 145 9.09 1.06 13.77
C ILE A 145 10.13 2.08 13.32
N ALA A 146 10.49 2.08 12.04
CA ALA A 146 11.66 2.83 11.60
C ALA A 146 11.39 4.32 11.34
N ALA A 147 10.23 4.67 10.75
CA ALA A 147 9.90 6.06 10.43
C ALA A 147 9.13 6.77 11.55
N CYS A 148 8.37 6.03 12.36
CA CYS A 148 7.62 6.60 13.48
C CYS A 148 8.28 6.31 14.84
N ASP A 149 9.42 5.62 14.89
CA ASP A 149 10.14 5.32 16.14
C ASP A 149 9.26 4.59 17.17
N LEU A 150 8.34 3.75 16.69
CA LEU A 150 7.46 2.97 17.56
C LEU A 150 8.19 1.75 18.10
N SER A 151 7.92 1.41 19.36
CA SER A 151 8.25 0.10 19.90
C SER A 151 7.48 -1.00 19.16
N ALA A 152 8.05 -2.21 19.10
CA ALA A 152 7.41 -3.36 18.47
C ALA A 152 5.94 -3.60 18.92
N PRO A 153 5.60 -3.62 20.23
CA PRO A 153 4.21 -3.84 20.65
C PRO A 153 3.29 -2.70 20.23
N LEU A 154 3.78 -1.46 20.23
CA LEU A 154 2.99 -0.30 19.84
C LEU A 154 2.74 -0.27 18.33
N ALA A 155 3.71 -0.68 17.52
CA ALA A 155 3.54 -0.85 16.07
C ALA A 155 2.51 -1.94 15.74
N VAL A 156 2.52 -3.06 16.47
CA VAL A 156 1.50 -4.12 16.34
C VAL A 156 0.12 -3.60 16.72
N ALA A 157 -0.02 -2.93 17.86
CA ALA A 157 -1.29 -2.34 18.28
C ALA A 157 -1.82 -1.34 17.24
N CYS A 158 -0.94 -0.48 16.71
CA CYS A 158 -1.28 0.46 15.65
C CYS A 158 -1.82 -0.23 14.39
N LEU A 159 -1.16 -1.31 13.95
CA LEU A 159 -1.64 -2.12 12.82
C LEU A 159 -2.99 -2.77 13.08
N ILE A 160 -3.20 -3.35 14.27
CA ILE A 160 -4.47 -3.97 14.64
C ILE A 160 -5.60 -2.94 14.60
N ILE A 161 -5.39 -1.76 15.21
CA ILE A 161 -6.37 -0.66 15.17
C ILE A 161 -6.65 -0.25 13.71
N CYS A 162 -5.61 -0.14 12.89
CA CYS A 162 -5.74 0.22 11.48
C CYS A 162 -6.59 -0.80 10.71
N LEU A 163 -6.38 -2.09 10.95
CA LEU A 163 -7.17 -3.16 10.32
C LEU A 163 -8.63 -3.13 10.78
N VAL A 164 -8.89 -2.88 12.07
CA VAL A 164 -10.24 -2.73 12.60
C VAL A 164 -10.95 -1.52 11.97
N LEU A 165 -10.27 -0.38 11.86
CA LEU A 165 -10.82 0.81 11.20
C LEU A 165 -11.16 0.54 9.73
N MET A 166 -10.29 -0.17 9.00
CA MET A 166 -10.56 -0.57 7.61
C MET A 166 -11.76 -1.51 7.51
N ALA A 167 -11.90 -2.47 8.42
CA ALA A 167 -13.03 -3.39 8.45
C ALA A 167 -14.36 -2.66 8.74
N ILE A 168 -14.36 -1.70 9.67
CA ILE A 168 -15.50 -0.84 9.96
C ILE A 168 -15.85 0.00 8.72
N ALA A 169 -14.86 0.64 8.09
CA ALA A 169 -15.07 1.44 6.89
C ALA A 169 -15.69 0.61 5.74
N ALA A 170 -15.20 -0.61 5.54
CA ALA A 170 -15.75 -1.55 4.56
C ALA A 170 -17.20 -1.97 4.89
N ALA A 171 -17.48 -2.28 6.16
CA ALA A 171 -18.82 -2.65 6.61
C ALA A 171 -19.83 -1.50 6.41
N VAL A 172 -19.43 -0.26 6.76
CA VAL A 172 -20.26 0.93 6.57
C VAL A 172 -20.48 1.21 5.09
N ALA A 173 -19.44 1.12 4.26
CA ALA A 173 -19.56 1.30 2.81
C ALA A 173 -20.48 0.25 2.17
N GLY A 174 -20.40 -1.01 2.61
CA GLY A 174 -21.30 -2.08 2.16
C GLY A 174 -22.76 -1.84 2.54
N GLN A 175 -23.02 -1.35 3.76
CA GLN A 175 -24.37 -0.96 4.19
C GLN A 175 -24.91 0.27 3.46
N ALA A 176 -24.05 1.23 3.13
CA ALA A 176 -24.42 2.41 2.34
C ALA A 176 -24.77 2.03 0.90
N GLY A 177 -24.02 1.10 0.29
CA GLY A 177 -24.33 0.54 -1.03
C GLY A 177 -25.69 -0.16 -1.07
N ALA A 178 -26.07 -0.88 -0.02
CA ALA A 178 -27.35 -1.60 0.06
C ALA A 178 -28.60 -0.69 0.25
N ARG A 179 -28.42 0.59 0.59
CA ARG A 179 -29.54 1.55 0.80
C ARG A 179 -29.82 2.45 -0.41
N VAL A 180 -29.00 2.36 -1.46
CA VAL A 180 -29.09 3.19 -2.66
C VAL A 180 -29.77 2.45 -3.83
N TRP A 181 -30.15 1.17 -3.64
CA TRP A 181 -30.89 0.35 -4.59
C TRP A 181 -32.24 -0.08 -4.00
#